data_AF-G4WZW5-F1
#
_entry.id   AF-G4WZW5-F1
#
_cell.length_a   1.000
_cell.length_b   1.000
_cell.length_c   1.000
_cell.angle_alpha   90.00
_cell.angle_beta   90.00
_cell.angle_gamma   90.00
#
_symmetry.space_group_name_H-M   'P 1'
#
loop_
_entity.id
_entity.type
_entity.pdbx_description
1 polymer ?
#
loop_
_entity_poly.entity_id
_entity_poly.type
_entity_poly.pdbx_seq_one_letter_code
_entity_poly.pdbx_strand_id
1 'polypeptide(L)'
;MWVSMIRKIYGNLAKHVSPSVSPMIASGRVIKKLNPNCKVVFIGPCIAKKAEAKSEDISDAIDFVLTFEELKGIFEVLDISPEKLSETHTTSYASREGRLYARTGGVSTSVDEAVKRIFPSKHNLFKATKADGVKDCKDILNKVQTGKIEANFLEGMGCNG
;
A
#
# COMPACT_ATOMS: atom_id res chain seq x y z
N MET A 1 -6.19 -0.51 7.19
CA MET A 1 -6.16 0.06 8.56
C MET A 1 -6.30 1.59 8.51
N TRP A 2 -5.26 2.32 8.07
CA TRP A 2 -5.20 3.79 8.06
C TRP A 2 -6.45 4.49 7.51
N VAL A 3 -6.84 4.18 6.27
CA VAL A 3 -8.04 4.76 5.63
C VAL A 3 -9.32 4.44 6.40
N SER A 4 -9.45 3.21 6.92
CA SER A 4 -10.63 2.84 7.72
C SER A 4 -10.66 3.57 9.06
N MET A 5 -9.50 3.82 9.68
CA MET A 5 -9.41 4.60 10.92
C MET A 5 -9.86 6.04 10.67
N ILE A 6 -9.38 6.66 9.59
CA ILE A 6 -9.79 8.02 9.23
C ILE A 6 -11.29 8.08 8.99
N ARG A 7 -11.85 7.19 8.17
CA ARG A 7 -13.28 7.22 7.84
C ARG A 7 -14.18 6.96 9.06
N LYS A 8 -13.79 6.08 9.98
CA LYS A 8 -14.63 5.67 11.11
C LYS A 8 -14.47 6.54 12.36
N ILE A 9 -13.27 7.06 12.63
CA ILE A 9 -12.93 7.76 13.88
C ILE A 9 -12.69 9.25 13.62
N TYR A 10 -12.04 9.58 12.50
CA TYR A 10 -11.64 10.95 12.14
C TYR A 10 -12.41 11.44 10.91
N GLY A 11 -13.73 11.25 10.88
CA GLY A 11 -14.56 11.47 9.69
C GLY A 11 -14.43 12.86 9.08
N ASN A 12 -14.14 13.87 9.90
CA ASN A 12 -13.86 15.25 9.45
C ASN A 12 -12.59 15.37 8.57
N LEU A 13 -11.66 14.42 8.69
CA LEU A 13 -10.44 14.34 7.88
C LEU A 13 -10.61 13.48 6.62
N ALA A 14 -11.74 12.78 6.44
CA ALA A 14 -11.94 11.86 5.31
C ALA A 14 -11.81 12.55 3.94
N LYS A 15 -12.18 13.83 3.83
CA LYS A 15 -12.04 14.65 2.62
C LYS A 15 -10.58 14.89 2.18
N HIS A 16 -9.61 14.65 3.07
CA HIS A 16 -8.18 14.80 2.79
C HIS A 16 -7.51 13.48 2.41
N VAL A 17 -8.24 12.35 2.44
CA VAL A 17 -7.71 11.06 2.04
C VAL A 17 -7.63 11.00 0.52
N SER A 18 -6.46 10.61 0.00
CA SER A 18 -6.28 10.41 -1.44
C SER A 18 -7.32 9.42 -1.99
N PRO A 19 -7.95 9.70 -3.15
CA PRO A 19 -8.88 8.78 -3.80
C PRO A 19 -8.16 7.60 -4.47
N SER A 20 -6.82 7.60 -4.51
CA SER A 20 -6.04 6.53 -5.12
C SER A 20 -6.32 5.18 -4.46
N VAL A 21 -6.58 4.18 -5.30
CA VAL A 21 -6.63 2.78 -4.85
C VAL A 21 -5.22 2.27 -4.52
N SER A 22 -5.13 1.20 -3.73
CA SER A 22 -3.82 0.61 -3.42
C SER A 22 -3.19 -0.08 -4.64
N PRO A 23 -1.86 -0.29 -4.64
CA PRO A 23 -1.17 -0.99 -5.73
C PRO A 23 -1.76 -2.37 -6.03
N MET A 24 -2.21 -3.10 -5.01
CA MET A 24 -2.92 -4.37 -5.18
C MET A 24 -4.10 -4.22 -6.15
N ILE A 25 -5.00 -3.27 -5.87
CA ILE A 25 -6.20 -3.04 -6.68
C ILE A 25 -5.84 -2.52 -8.07
N ALA A 26 -4.91 -1.56 -8.15
CA ALA A 26 -4.47 -1.01 -9.44
C ALA A 26 -3.89 -2.11 -10.35
N SER A 27 -2.99 -2.94 -9.82
CA SER A 27 -2.41 -4.06 -10.56
C SER A 27 -3.45 -5.09 -10.98
N GLY A 28 -4.39 -5.45 -10.10
CA GLY A 28 -5.46 -6.40 -10.42
C GLY A 28 -6.36 -5.91 -11.57
N ARG A 29 -6.74 -4.63 -11.55
CA ARG A 29 -7.53 -4.01 -12.63
C ARG A 29 -6.78 -4.01 -13.97
N VAL A 30 -5.49 -3.69 -13.96
CA VAL A 30 -4.66 -3.74 -15.19
C VAL A 30 -4.60 -5.16 -15.73
N ILE A 31 -4.35 -6.16 -14.88
CA ILE A 31 -4.28 -7.57 -15.28
C ILE A 31 -5.60 -8.04 -15.89
N LYS A 32 -6.74 -7.75 -15.24
CA LYS A 32 -8.07 -8.11 -15.76
C LYS A 32 -8.42 -7.35 -17.04
N LYS A 33 -7.94 -6.12 -17.21
CA LYS A 33 -8.13 -5.38 -18.46
C LYS A 33 -7.37 -6.03 -19.62
N LEU A 34 -6.19 -6.57 -19.36
CA LEU A 34 -5.37 -7.28 -20.36
C LEU A 34 -5.89 -8.70 -20.62
N ASN A 35 -6.39 -9.39 -19.60
CA ASN A 35 -6.99 -10.71 -19.71
C ASN A 35 -8.25 -10.82 -18.82
N PRO A 36 -9.44 -10.57 -19.37
CA PRO A 36 -10.69 -10.58 -18.60
C PRO A 36 -11.05 -11.93 -17.97
N ASN A 37 -10.54 -13.03 -18.51
CA ASN A 37 -10.87 -14.38 -18.08
C ASN A 37 -9.93 -14.92 -17.00
N CYS A 38 -8.89 -14.18 -16.62
CA CYS A 38 -7.94 -14.64 -15.62
C CYS A 38 -8.46 -14.50 -14.18
N LYS A 39 -7.93 -15.34 -13.30
CA LYS A 39 -8.02 -15.18 -11.86
C LYS A 39 -6.80 -14.43 -11.36
N VAL A 40 -7.02 -13.42 -10.52
CA VAL A 40 -5.96 -12.61 -9.92
C VAL A 40 -5.82 -12.98 -8.45
N VAL A 41 -4.63 -13.46 -8.09
CA VAL A 41 -4.26 -13.78 -6.71
C VAL A 41 -3.24 -12.75 -6.24
N PHE A 42 -3.58 -11.96 -5.23
CA PHE A 42 -2.62 -11.12 -4.55
C PHE A 42 -1.95 -11.89 -3.41
N ILE A 43 -0.63 -11.80 -3.32
CA ILE A 43 0.16 -12.43 -2.26
C ILE A 43 0.89 -11.31 -1.51
N GLY A 44 0.71 -11.24 -0.19
CA GLY A 44 1.35 -10.18 0.59
C GLY A 44 1.40 -10.45 2.09
N PRO A 45 2.01 -9.56 2.87
CA PRO A 45 2.20 -9.76 4.31
C PRO A 45 0.94 -9.44 5.14
N CYS A 46 -0.09 -8.83 4.54
CA CYS A 46 -1.11 -8.12 5.29
C CYS A 46 -2.49 -8.78 5.20
N ILE A 47 -3.03 -9.23 6.35
CA ILE A 47 -4.39 -9.76 6.46
C ILE A 47 -5.45 -8.72 6.08
N ALA A 48 -5.20 -7.43 6.35
CA ALA A 48 -6.15 -6.37 6.03
C ALA A 48 -6.48 -6.28 4.53
N LYS A 49 -5.61 -6.78 3.65
CA LYS A 49 -5.85 -6.83 2.20
C LYS A 49 -6.99 -7.78 1.83
N LYS A 50 -7.24 -8.82 2.63
CA LYS A 50 -8.39 -9.72 2.46
C LYS A 50 -9.72 -8.97 2.61
N ALA A 51 -9.80 -8.06 3.58
CA ALA A 51 -10.97 -7.23 3.78
C ALA A 51 -11.09 -6.14 2.70
N GLU A 52 -9.96 -5.51 2.33
CA GLU A 52 -9.93 -4.50 1.25
C GLU A 52 -10.42 -5.06 -0.09
N ALA A 53 -9.95 -6.26 -0.49
CA ALA A 53 -10.37 -6.91 -1.73
C ALA A 53 -11.87 -7.25 -1.79
N LYS A 54 -12.56 -7.30 -0.65
CA LYS A 54 -14.01 -7.56 -0.56
C LYS A 54 -14.85 -6.30 -0.48
N SER A 55 -14.23 -5.12 -0.44
CA SER A 55 -14.96 -3.85 -0.39
C SER A 55 -15.71 -3.63 -1.71
N GLU A 56 -17.00 -3.28 -1.62
CA GLU A 56 -17.91 -3.19 -2.78
C GLU A 56 -17.29 -2.39 -3.94
N ASP A 57 -16.76 -1.19 -3.65
CA ASP A 57 -16.16 -0.26 -4.61
C ASP A 57 -14.94 -0.77 -5.40
N ILE A 58 -14.30 -1.86 -4.95
CA ILE A 58 -13.02 -2.37 -5.48
C ILE A 58 -12.98 -3.91 -5.59
N SER A 59 -14.12 -4.57 -5.42
CA SER A 59 -14.27 -6.02 -5.46
C SER A 59 -14.08 -6.63 -6.86
N ASP A 60 -14.00 -5.79 -7.89
CA ASP A 60 -13.76 -6.17 -9.28
C ASP A 60 -12.32 -6.63 -9.56
N ALA A 61 -11.36 -6.24 -8.70
CA ALA A 61 -9.95 -6.30 -9.03
C ALA A 61 -9.24 -7.63 -8.69
N ILE A 62 -9.59 -8.25 -7.56
CA ILE A 62 -8.82 -9.35 -6.95
C ILE A 62 -9.74 -10.52 -6.61
N ASP A 63 -9.46 -11.71 -7.13
CA ASP A 63 -10.24 -12.91 -6.84
C ASP A 63 -9.84 -13.54 -5.49
N PHE A 64 -8.54 -13.58 -5.19
CA PHE A 64 -8.02 -14.19 -3.97
C PHE A 64 -6.88 -13.37 -3.36
N VAL A 65 -6.76 -13.44 -2.04
CA VAL A 65 -5.67 -12.84 -1.28
C VAL A 65 -5.05 -13.91 -0.38
N LEU A 66 -3.76 -14.17 -0.55
CA LEU A 66 -2.97 -15.08 0.28
C LEU A 66 -1.96 -14.31 1.11
N THR A 67 -1.76 -14.73 2.36
CA THR A 67 -0.64 -14.26 3.17
C THR A 67 0.64 -15.03 2.84
N PHE A 68 1.79 -14.50 3.25
CA PHE A 68 3.06 -15.24 3.15
C PHE A 68 3.07 -16.53 3.99
N GLU A 69 2.36 -16.55 5.12
CA GLU A 69 2.21 -17.77 5.94
C GLU A 69 1.39 -18.84 5.20
N GLU A 70 0.29 -18.45 4.54
CA GLU A 70 -0.51 -19.37 3.73
C GLU A 70 0.28 -19.90 2.53
N LEU A 71 1.03 -19.03 1.85
CA LEU A 71 1.91 -19.45 0.76
C LEU A 71 2.99 -20.43 1.24
N LYS A 72 3.58 -20.19 2.42
CA LYS A 72 4.56 -21.10 3.01
C LYS A 72 3.96 -22.48 3.26
N GLY A 73 2.75 -22.56 3.81
CA GLY A 73 2.05 -23.83 4.00
C GLY A 73 1.79 -24.57 2.69
N ILE A 74 1.44 -23.86 1.61
CA ILE A 74 1.30 -24.46 0.27
C ILE A 74 2.63 -25.04 -0.21
N PHE A 75 3.73 -24.30 -0.04
CA PHE A 75 5.06 -24.80 -0.43
C PHE A 75 5.48 -26.04 0.37
N GLU A 76 5.23 -26.05 1.68
CA GLU A 76 5.54 -27.21 2.54
C GLU A 76 4.77 -28.47 2.10
N VAL A 77 3.47 -28.35 1.80
CA VAL A 77 2.64 -29.48 1.36
C VAL A 77 3.06 -30.01 -0.02
N LEU A 78 3.54 -29.13 -0.89
CA LEU A 78 3.97 -29.47 -2.25
C LEU A 78 5.46 -29.80 -2.35
N ASP A 79 6.19 -29.84 -1.23
CA ASP A 79 7.65 -30.03 -1.16
C ASP A 79 8.44 -29.06 -2.06
N ILE A 80 7.98 -27.79 -2.10
CA ILE A 80 8.64 -26.72 -2.85
C ILE A 80 9.60 -25.99 -1.92
N SER A 81 10.90 -25.99 -2.26
CA SER A 81 11.95 -25.24 -1.57
C SER A 81 12.42 -24.06 -2.45
N PRO A 82 11.90 -22.83 -2.30
CA PRO A 82 12.24 -21.70 -3.17
C PRO A 82 13.75 -21.42 -3.26
N GLU A 83 14.49 -21.62 -2.18
CA GLU A 83 15.94 -21.44 -2.09
C GLU A 83 16.75 -22.42 -2.94
N LYS A 84 16.14 -23.53 -3.38
CA LYS A 84 16.77 -24.54 -4.26
C LYS A 84 16.42 -24.33 -5.73
N LEU A 85 15.49 -23.43 -6.03
CA LEU A 85 15.07 -23.15 -7.41
C LEU A 85 16.10 -22.27 -8.10
N SER A 86 16.34 -22.51 -9.38
CA SER A 86 17.17 -21.62 -10.19
C SER A 86 16.50 -20.27 -10.37
N GLU A 87 17.29 -19.20 -10.30
CA GLU A 87 16.78 -17.85 -10.58
C GLU A 87 16.18 -17.76 -11.98
N THR A 88 15.03 -17.12 -12.10
CA THR A 88 14.47 -16.72 -13.38
C THR A 88 14.79 -15.25 -13.61
N HIS A 89 15.70 -14.97 -14.54
CA HIS A 89 16.00 -13.59 -14.92
C HIS A 89 14.79 -12.97 -15.64
N THR A 90 14.46 -11.74 -15.25
CA THR A 90 13.38 -10.96 -15.87
C THR A 90 13.88 -9.55 -16.12
N THR A 91 13.41 -8.89 -17.17
CA THR A 91 13.64 -7.45 -17.36
C THR A 91 12.55 -6.61 -16.70
N SER A 92 11.46 -7.25 -16.24
CA SER A 92 10.29 -6.60 -15.66
C SER A 92 10.44 -6.40 -14.15
N TYR A 93 11.36 -5.52 -13.76
CA TYR A 93 11.53 -5.16 -12.35
C TYR A 93 10.68 -3.94 -11.98
N ALA A 94 10.10 -3.98 -10.77
CA ALA A 94 9.53 -2.78 -10.16
C ALA A 94 10.61 -1.71 -9.98
N SER A 95 10.26 -0.43 -10.09
CA SER A 95 11.20 0.67 -9.82
C SER A 95 11.65 0.69 -8.36
N ARG A 96 12.67 1.50 -8.04
CA ARG A 96 13.13 1.70 -6.65
C ARG A 96 11.97 2.14 -5.76
N GLU A 97 11.21 3.12 -6.23
CA GLU A 97 10.04 3.70 -5.56
C GLU A 97 8.95 2.63 -5.35
N GLY A 98 8.68 1.81 -6.37
CA GLY A 98 7.73 0.69 -6.27
C GLY A 98 8.12 -0.34 -5.19
N ARG A 99 9.41 -0.65 -5.06
CA ARG A 99 9.91 -1.58 -4.03
C ARG A 99 9.85 -1.00 -2.61
N LEU A 100 9.90 0.32 -2.47
CA LEU A 100 9.85 0.98 -1.17
C LEU A 100 8.44 1.02 -0.57
N TYR A 101 7.37 0.80 -1.37
CA TYR A 101 5.98 0.96 -0.91
C TYR A 101 5.64 0.24 0.41
N ALA A 102 6.21 -0.94 0.63
CA ALA A 102 5.94 -1.75 1.82
C ALA A 102 6.72 -1.33 3.07
N ARG A 103 7.58 -0.31 2.98
CA ARG A 103 8.36 0.22 4.11
C ARG A 103 7.75 1.52 4.61
N THR A 104 7.80 1.75 5.92
CA THR A 104 7.35 3.01 6.51
C THR A 104 8.16 4.21 6.01
N GLY A 105 7.48 5.14 5.34
CA GLY A 105 8.07 6.30 4.67
C GLY A 105 8.34 6.07 3.18
N GLY A 106 8.20 4.84 2.68
CA GLY A 106 8.47 4.52 1.29
C GLY A 106 7.47 5.16 0.34
N VAL A 107 6.21 5.32 0.76
CA VAL A 107 5.20 6.06 -0.02
C VAL A 107 5.56 7.54 -0.07
N SER A 108 5.92 8.14 1.07
CA SER A 108 6.35 9.53 1.16
C SER A 108 7.55 9.81 0.28
N THR A 109 8.58 8.96 0.32
CA THR A 109 9.75 9.05 -0.58
C THR A 109 9.35 8.95 -2.04
N SER A 110 8.45 8.02 -2.39
CA SER A 110 8.00 7.85 -3.77
C SER A 110 7.24 9.07 -4.29
N VAL A 111 6.43 9.69 -3.43
CA VAL A 111 5.69 10.92 -3.77
C VAL A 111 6.65 12.12 -3.86
N ASP A 112 7.62 12.24 -2.96
CA ASP A 112 8.65 13.29 -3.00
C ASP A 112 9.42 13.27 -4.33
N GLU A 113 9.92 12.10 -4.73
CA GLU A 113 10.64 11.91 -6.00
C GLU A 113 9.75 12.23 -7.21
N ALA A 114 8.47 11.86 -7.15
CA ALA A 114 7.51 12.22 -8.19
C ALA A 114 7.27 13.73 -8.27
N VAL A 115 7.11 14.42 -7.14
CA VAL A 115 6.94 15.88 -7.08
C VAL A 115 8.20 16.57 -7.60
N LYS A 116 9.39 16.13 -7.17
CA LYS A 116 10.67 16.66 -7.64
C LYS A 116 10.82 16.57 -9.15
N ARG A 117 10.39 15.45 -9.75
CA ARG A 117 10.48 15.21 -11.19
C ARG A 117 9.42 15.97 -12.00
N ILE A 118 8.17 15.99 -11.53
CA ILE A 118 7.03 16.55 -12.28
C ILE A 118 6.87 18.05 -12.04
N PHE A 119 7.16 18.51 -10.82
CA PHE A 119 7.01 19.90 -10.37
C PHE A 119 8.26 20.40 -9.63
N PRO A 120 9.43 20.46 -10.30
CA PRO A 120 10.70 20.80 -9.65
C PRO A 120 10.68 22.14 -8.92
N SER A 121 9.99 23.15 -9.46
CA SER A 121 9.87 24.47 -8.83
C SER A 121 9.02 24.51 -7.56
N LYS A 122 8.26 23.44 -7.28
CA LYS A 122 7.41 23.30 -6.09
C LYS A 122 7.93 22.25 -5.10
N HIS A 123 9.06 21.61 -5.38
CA HIS A 123 9.59 20.52 -4.55
C HIS A 123 9.83 20.96 -3.11
N ASN A 124 10.33 22.18 -2.91
CA ASN A 124 10.54 22.79 -1.59
C ASN A 124 9.26 22.97 -0.75
N LEU A 125 8.07 22.87 -1.37
CA LEU A 125 6.79 22.95 -0.67
C LEU A 125 6.39 21.60 -0.08
N PHE A 126 6.95 20.48 -0.55
CA PHE A 126 6.56 19.15 -0.08
C PHE A 126 7.11 18.89 1.33
N LYS A 127 6.22 18.60 2.26
CA LYS A 127 6.55 18.29 3.66
C LYS A 127 5.78 17.06 4.08
N ALA A 128 6.44 15.91 4.01
CA ALA A 128 5.88 14.65 4.43
C ALA A 128 6.15 14.36 5.90
N THR A 129 5.20 13.67 6.52
CA THR A 129 5.37 13.03 7.81
C THR A 129 4.76 11.64 7.75
N LYS A 130 5.24 10.76 8.62
CA LYS A 130 4.87 9.35 8.63
C LYS A 130 4.57 8.87 10.04
N ALA A 131 3.68 7.89 10.13
CA ALA A 131 3.41 7.14 11.33
C ALA A 131 3.20 5.67 10.97
N ASP A 132 3.66 4.78 11.84
CA ASP A 132 3.48 3.34 11.72
C ASP A 132 2.98 2.75 13.03
N GLY A 133 2.12 1.76 12.92
CA GLY A 133 1.37 1.26 14.06
C GLY A 133 0.17 2.11 14.43
N VAL A 134 -0.80 1.45 15.08
CA VAL A 134 -2.10 2.05 15.44
C VAL A 134 -1.95 3.25 16.38
N LYS A 135 -1.00 3.20 17.32
CA LYS A 135 -0.78 4.26 18.31
C LYS A 135 -0.30 5.55 17.63
N ASP A 136 0.79 5.46 16.89
CA ASP A 136 1.41 6.64 16.27
C ASP A 136 0.51 7.21 15.17
N CYS A 137 -0.23 6.35 14.47
CA CYS A 137 -1.28 6.77 13.55
C CYS A 137 -2.38 7.60 14.23
N LYS A 138 -2.80 7.25 15.45
CA LYS A 138 -3.77 8.08 16.21
C LYS A 138 -3.13 9.38 16.66
N ASP A 139 -1.90 9.32 17.17
CA ASP A 139 -1.19 10.49 17.69
C ASP A 139 -1.00 11.55 16.60
N ILE A 140 -0.64 11.15 15.38
CA ILE A 140 -0.50 12.08 14.27
C ILE A 140 -1.85 12.66 13.81
N LEU A 141 -2.91 11.85 13.75
CA LEU A 141 -4.25 12.34 13.38
C LEU A 141 -4.83 13.31 14.42
N ASN A 142 -4.57 13.08 15.71
CA ASN A 142 -4.94 14.01 16.78
C ASN A 142 -4.18 15.36 16.64
N LYS A 143 -2.91 15.33 16.25
CA LYS A 143 -2.14 16.55 15.94
C LYS A 143 -2.73 17.31 14.75
N VAL A 144 -3.16 16.61 13.70
CA VAL A 144 -3.84 17.22 12.54
C VAL A 144 -5.11 17.93 12.97
N GLN A 145 -5.96 17.29 13.78
CA GLN A 145 -7.22 17.89 14.24
C GLN A 145 -7.02 19.17 15.08
N THR A 146 -5.92 19.24 15.82
CA THR A 146 -5.58 20.40 16.66
C THR A 146 -4.74 21.46 15.93
N GLY A 147 -4.48 21.28 14.64
CA GLY A 147 -3.65 22.18 13.84
C GLY A 147 -2.16 22.18 14.22
N LYS A 148 -1.72 21.20 15.02
CA LYS A 148 -0.34 21.10 15.54
C LYS A 148 0.55 20.24 14.64
N ILE A 149 0.50 20.47 13.33
CA ILE A 149 1.27 19.70 12.35
C ILE A 149 1.91 20.60 11.29
N GLU A 150 3.19 20.35 11.01
CA GLU A 150 3.96 21.08 9.99
C GLU A 150 4.23 20.19 8.77
N ALA A 151 3.19 19.54 8.26
CA ALA A 151 3.25 18.65 7.09
C ALA A 151 2.04 18.86 6.17
N ASN A 152 2.23 18.65 4.87
CA ASN A 152 1.15 18.67 3.88
C ASN A 152 0.94 17.31 3.18
N PHE A 153 1.74 16.31 3.55
CA PHE A 153 1.54 14.92 3.16
C PHE A 153 1.70 14.01 4.38
N LEU A 154 0.75 13.10 4.59
CA LEU A 154 0.74 12.17 5.71
C LEU A 154 0.70 10.74 5.20
N GLU A 155 1.66 9.94 5.64
CA GLU A 155 1.68 8.50 5.44
C GLU A 155 1.37 7.78 6.75
N GLY A 156 0.43 6.84 6.71
CA GLY A 156 0.08 6.01 7.86
C GLY A 156 0.11 4.53 7.53
N MET A 157 0.92 3.77 8.25
CA MET A 157 1.05 2.33 8.14
C MET A 157 0.44 1.65 9.36
N GLY A 158 -0.30 0.55 9.14
CA GLY A 158 -1.01 -0.11 10.25
C GLY A 158 -0.17 -1.03 11.12
N CYS A 159 0.92 -1.53 10.56
CA CYS A 159 1.91 -2.35 11.23
C CYS A 159 3.15 -1.48 11.52
N ASN A 160 3.94 -1.86 12.53
CA ASN A 160 5.23 -1.24 12.78
C ASN A 160 6.26 -1.78 11.77
N GLY A 161 7.08 -0.89 11.20
CA GLY A 161 8.12 -1.23 10.22
C GLY A 161 7.72 -0.99 8.77
#